data_AF-A0A7V8FCC3-F1
#
_entry.id   AF-A0A7V8FCC3-F1
#
_cell.length_a   1.000
_cell.length_b   1.000
_cell.length_c   1.000
_cell.angle_alpha   90.00
_cell.angle_beta   90.00
_cell.angle_gamma   90.00
#
_symmetry.space_group_name_H-M   'P 1'
#
loop_
_entity.id
_entity.type
_entity.pdbx_description
1 polymer ?
#
loop_
_entity_poly.entity_id
_entity_poly.type
_entity_poly.pdbx_seq_one_letter_code
_entity_poly.pdbx_strand_id
1 'polypeptide(L)'
;MLSDQQRKLLNSACGDLADQIVWHGNRLSKDDWRHLLAGTVLGWRMLPGIDMGTGAPGFVMLGGSSLNLRKEECTEAITMAFHIGDDPESQGLKSAPVRWCEVIQRARGISDADEDIARRWAA
;
A
#
# COMPACT_ATOMS: atom_id res chain seq x y z
N MET A 1 2.41 8.78 -19.00
CA MET A 1 1.98 9.57 -17.83
C MET A 1 0.89 8.78 -17.11
N LEU A 2 0.89 8.81 -15.77
CA LEU A 2 -0.05 8.02 -14.98
C LEU A 2 -1.49 8.50 -15.17
N SER A 3 -2.44 7.59 -15.42
CA SER A 3 -3.85 7.97 -15.61
C SER A 3 -4.49 8.39 -14.28
N ASP A 4 -5.48 9.29 -14.34
CA ASP A 4 -6.22 9.71 -13.14
C ASP A 4 -6.94 8.54 -12.47
N GLN A 5 -7.36 7.54 -13.27
CA GLN A 5 -7.96 6.31 -12.77
C GLN A 5 -6.96 5.50 -11.93
N GLN A 6 -5.72 5.30 -12.40
CA GLN A 6 -4.70 4.58 -11.63
C GLN A 6 -4.33 5.33 -10.35
N ARG A 7 -4.21 6.66 -10.42
CA ARG A 7 -3.97 7.49 -9.22
C ARG A 7 -5.09 7.35 -8.22
N LYS A 8 -6.35 7.38 -8.67
CA LYS A 8 -7.51 7.22 -7.81
C LYS A 8 -7.50 5.84 -7.16
N LEU A 9 -7.24 4.77 -7.92
CA LEU A 9 -7.18 3.41 -7.42
C LEU A 9 -6.08 3.22 -6.37
N LEU A 10 -4.84 3.63 -6.67
CA LEU A 10 -3.74 3.55 -5.71
C LEU A 10 -4.08 4.30 -4.41
N ASN A 11 -4.61 5.53 -4.53
CA ASN A 11 -4.97 6.33 -3.37
C ASN A 11 -6.14 5.75 -2.56
N SER A 12 -7.10 5.09 -3.20
CA SER A 12 -8.17 4.37 -2.51
C SER A 12 -7.61 3.16 -1.77
N ALA A 13 -6.76 2.36 -2.43
CA ALA A 13 -6.19 1.16 -1.82
C ALA A 13 -5.32 1.49 -0.60
N CYS A 14 -4.48 2.53 -0.70
CA CYS A 14 -3.71 3.03 0.43
C CYS A 14 -4.59 3.54 1.59
N GLY A 15 -5.79 4.06 1.29
CA GLY A 15 -6.74 4.48 2.32
C GLY A 15 -7.29 3.29 3.10
N ASP A 16 -7.80 2.29 2.38
CA ASP A 16 -8.37 1.08 3.01
C ASP A 16 -7.32 0.32 3.82
N LEU A 17 -6.06 0.24 3.32
CA LEU A 17 -4.94 -0.32 4.07
C LEU A 17 -4.61 0.47 5.35
N ALA A 18 -4.62 1.80 5.29
CA ALA A 18 -4.35 2.65 6.46
C ALA A 18 -5.36 2.43 7.59
N ASP A 19 -6.63 2.30 7.22
CA ASP A 19 -7.72 2.13 8.19
C ASP A 19 -7.71 0.76 8.85
N GLN A 20 -7.23 -0.27 8.14
CA GLN A 20 -7.45 -1.66 8.54
C GLN A 20 -6.15 -2.37 8.97
N ILE A 21 -5.02 -2.13 8.31
CA ILE A 21 -3.78 -2.88 8.55
C ILE A 21 -2.86 -2.17 9.56
N VAL A 22 -2.32 -2.97 10.51
CA VAL A 22 -1.18 -2.60 11.35
C VAL A 22 0.06 -3.29 10.79
N TRP A 23 0.96 -2.52 10.18
CA TRP A 23 2.17 -3.05 9.54
C TRP A 23 3.25 -3.33 10.59
N HIS A 24 3.40 -4.60 11.00
CA HIS A 24 4.38 -5.05 12.01
C HIS A 24 4.42 -4.17 13.27
N GLY A 25 3.25 -3.86 13.84
CA GLY A 25 3.12 -3.01 15.02
C GLY A 25 3.01 -1.50 14.74
N ASN A 26 3.14 -1.08 13.48
CA ASN A 26 3.08 0.33 13.08
C ASN A 26 1.77 0.63 12.36
N ARG A 27 1.00 1.62 12.84
CA ARG A 27 -0.10 2.20 12.08
C ARG A 27 0.48 3.18 11.07
N LEU A 28 0.29 2.87 9.79
CA LEU A 28 0.74 3.71 8.69
C LEU A 28 -0.43 4.57 8.20
N SER A 29 -0.18 5.84 7.94
CA SER A 29 -1.15 6.69 7.25
C SER A 29 -1.28 6.27 5.78
N LYS A 30 -2.32 6.77 5.10
CA LYS A 30 -2.48 6.60 3.65
C LYS A 30 -1.24 7.05 2.86
N ASP A 31 -0.60 8.13 3.30
CA ASP A 31 0.60 8.65 2.65
C ASP A 31 1.82 7.77 2.93
N ASP A 32 1.95 7.21 4.13
CA ASP A 32 3.01 6.25 4.47
C ASP A 32 2.89 4.97 3.63
N TRP A 33 1.67 4.44 3.48
CA TRP A 33 1.41 3.30 2.59
C TRP A 33 1.82 3.60 1.15
N ARG A 34 1.49 4.79 0.65
CA ARG A 34 1.86 5.20 -0.71
C ARG A 34 3.38 5.30 -0.87
N HIS A 35 4.09 5.85 0.13
CA HIS A 35 5.56 5.89 0.13
C HIS A 35 6.18 4.50 0.23
N LEU A 36 5.63 3.62 1.06
CA LEU A 36 6.08 2.24 1.20
C LEU A 36 5.99 1.49 -0.13
N LEU A 37 4.82 1.52 -0.77
CA LEU A 37 4.58 0.83 -2.04
C LEU A 37 5.44 1.43 -3.18
N ALA A 38 5.42 2.76 -3.34
CA ALA A 38 6.19 3.41 -4.39
C ALA A 38 7.71 3.23 -4.20
N GLY A 39 8.20 3.32 -2.97
CA GLY A 39 9.60 3.07 -2.63
C GLY A 39 10.01 1.61 -2.88
N THR A 40 9.10 0.66 -2.67
CA THR A 40 9.37 -0.75 -2.98
C THR A 40 9.49 -1.01 -4.48
N VAL A 41 8.62 -0.39 -5.29
CA VAL A 41 8.64 -0.54 -6.76
C VAL A 41 9.81 0.21 -7.41
N LEU A 42 10.05 1.46 -6.99
CA LEU A 42 11.06 2.33 -7.60
C LEU A 42 12.45 2.18 -6.97
N GLY A 43 12.53 1.49 -5.84
CA GLY A 43 13.75 1.32 -5.05
C GLY A 43 13.96 2.40 -3.99
N TRP A 44 14.90 2.08 -3.09
CA TRP A 44 15.30 2.90 -1.97
C TRP A 44 16.77 3.32 -2.10
N ARG A 45 17.09 4.52 -1.63
CA ARG A 45 18.47 5.00 -1.50
C ARG A 45 18.76 5.29 -0.04
N MET A 46 19.79 4.66 0.50
CA MET A 46 20.33 5.00 1.82
C MET A 46 21.31 6.15 1.67
N LEU A 47 21.10 7.22 2.43
CA LEU A 47 21.98 8.38 2.47
C LEU A 47 22.45 8.64 3.92
N PRO A 48 23.61 9.26 4.10
CA PRO A 48 23.96 9.86 5.38
C PRO A 48 22.86 10.84 5.81
N GLY A 49 22.52 10.84 7.10
CA GLY A 49 21.60 11.83 7.64
C GLY A 49 22.21 13.23 7.68
N ILE A 50 21.38 14.23 8.01
CA ILE A 50 21.81 15.62 8.14
C ILE A 50 22.41 15.81 9.53
N ASP A 51 23.65 16.30 9.60
CA ASP A 51 24.28 16.64 10.87
C ASP A 51 23.69 17.95 11.41
N MET A 52 23.05 17.85 12.59
CA MET A 52 22.44 18.98 13.29
C MET A 52 23.27 19.44 14.50
N GLY A 53 24.52 18.95 14.64
CA GLY A 53 25.43 19.32 15.72
C GLY A 53 25.17 18.63 17.07
N THR A 54 24.26 17.65 17.12
CA THR A 54 23.84 16.97 18.37
C THR A 54 24.26 15.50 18.45
N GLY A 55 25.08 15.01 17.52
CA GLY A 55 25.54 13.61 17.50
C GLY A 55 25.77 13.08 16.09
N ALA A 56 25.99 11.77 15.96
CA ALA A 56 26.18 11.14 14.67
C ALA A 56 24.90 11.23 13.83
N PRO A 57 24.94 11.76 12.59
CA PRO A 57 23.76 12.05 11.78
C PRO A 57 22.92 10.82 11.38
N GLY A 58 23.37 9.60 11.66
CA GLY A 58 22.66 8.37 11.30
C GLY A 58 22.52 8.21 9.78
N PHE A 59 21.53 7.41 9.37
CA PHE A 59 21.19 7.19 7.96
C PHE A 59 19.71 7.47 7.72
N VAL A 60 19.40 7.94 6.52
CA VAL A 60 18.04 8.14 6.03
C VAL A 60 17.79 7.25 4.81
N MET A 61 16.63 6.62 4.77
CA MET A 61 16.14 5.89 3.60
C MET A 61 15.20 6.78 2.82
N LEU A 62 15.52 7.04 1.55
CA LEU A 62 14.68 7.79 0.62
C LEU A 62 14.10 6.87 -0.43
N GLY A 63 12.78 6.68 -0.40
CA GLY A 63 12.04 5.92 -1.41
C GLY A 63 11.73 6.76 -2.65
N GLY A 64 11.51 6.08 -3.78
CA GLY A 64 10.98 6.73 -4.98
C GLY A 64 9.59 7.34 -4.75
N SER A 65 9.36 8.54 -5.29
CA SER A 65 8.06 9.22 -5.21
C SER A 65 7.03 8.54 -6.10
N SER A 66 5.80 8.39 -5.63
CA SER A 66 4.67 7.91 -6.44
C SER A 66 4.38 8.80 -7.66
N LEU A 67 4.83 10.05 -7.65
CA LEU A 67 4.74 10.97 -8.79
C LEU A 67 5.63 10.54 -9.97
N ASN A 68 6.65 9.72 -9.70
CA ASN A 68 7.60 9.23 -10.71
C ASN A 68 7.19 7.87 -11.29
N LEU A 69 6.11 7.26 -10.81
CA LEU A 69 5.63 5.97 -11.32
C LEU A 69 5.19 6.09 -12.78
N ARG A 70 5.73 5.20 -13.62
CA ARG A 70 5.20 4.89 -14.95
C ARG A 70 3.91 4.07 -14.81
N LYS A 71 3.21 3.90 -15.93
CA LYS A 71 1.90 3.23 -15.96
C LYS A 71 2.00 1.80 -15.42
N GLU A 72 3.04 1.09 -15.83
CA GLU A 72 3.31 -0.30 -15.46
C GLU A 72 3.68 -0.40 -13.97
N GLU A 73 4.57 0.47 -13.50
CA GLU A 73 5.01 0.54 -12.10
C GLU A 73 3.86 0.88 -11.15
N CYS A 74 2.93 1.74 -11.57
CA CYS A 74 1.74 2.00 -10.76
C CYS A 74 0.76 0.84 -10.75
N THR A 75 0.62 0.10 -11.85
CA THR A 75 -0.15 -1.16 -11.83
C THR A 75 0.48 -2.14 -10.86
N GLU A 76 1.81 -2.27 -10.86
CA GLU A 76 2.55 -3.11 -9.91
C GLU A 76 2.32 -2.67 -8.45
N ALA A 77 2.40 -1.36 -8.15
CA ALA A 77 2.11 -0.84 -6.83
C ALA A 77 0.67 -1.11 -6.37
N ILE A 78 -0.31 -1.00 -7.26
CA ILE A 78 -1.72 -1.33 -6.98
C ILE A 78 -1.88 -2.83 -6.71
N THR A 79 -1.27 -3.68 -7.54
CA THR A 79 -1.29 -5.13 -7.35
C THR A 79 -0.66 -5.52 -6.02
N MET A 80 0.45 -4.89 -5.65
CA MET A 80 1.09 -5.09 -4.34
C MET A 80 0.17 -4.70 -3.18
N ALA A 81 -0.51 -3.55 -3.27
CA ALA A 81 -1.51 -3.14 -2.28
C ALA A 81 -2.63 -4.19 -2.13
N PHE A 82 -3.13 -4.72 -3.26
CA PHE A 82 -4.16 -5.75 -3.26
C PHE A 82 -3.68 -7.06 -2.66
N HIS A 83 -2.48 -7.54 -3.00
CA HIS A 83 -1.93 -8.74 -2.36
C HIS A 83 -1.80 -8.59 -0.84
N ILE A 84 -1.30 -7.44 -0.37
CA ILE A 84 -1.19 -7.18 1.08
C ILE A 84 -2.57 -7.18 1.74
N GLY A 85 -3.58 -6.56 1.12
CA GLY A 85 -4.91 -6.47 1.71
C GLY A 85 -5.73 -7.74 1.60
N ASP A 86 -5.63 -8.48 0.48
CA ASP A 86 -6.39 -9.72 0.25
C ASP A 86 -5.82 -10.89 1.07
N ASP A 87 -4.49 -10.94 1.25
CA ASP A 87 -3.80 -11.95 2.04
C ASP A 87 -2.72 -11.33 2.95
N PRO A 88 -3.13 -10.69 4.06
CA PRO A 88 -2.18 -10.10 5.01
C PRO A 88 -1.26 -11.15 5.67
N GLU A 89 -1.71 -12.40 5.79
CA GLU A 89 -0.93 -13.48 6.40
C GLU A 89 0.31 -13.83 5.57
N SER A 90 0.25 -13.69 4.24
CA SER A 90 1.43 -13.81 3.37
C SER A 90 2.58 -12.86 3.73
N GLN A 91 2.26 -11.74 4.41
CA GLN A 91 3.22 -10.76 4.92
C GLN A 91 3.53 -10.97 6.42
N GLY A 92 3.08 -12.08 7.01
CA GLY A 92 3.23 -12.37 8.44
C GLY A 92 2.37 -11.49 9.35
N LEU A 93 1.31 -10.88 8.82
CA LEU A 93 0.42 -10.02 9.60
C LEU A 93 -0.72 -10.83 10.19
N LYS A 94 -1.01 -10.59 11.47
CA LYS A 94 -2.20 -11.14 12.14
C LYS A 94 -3.39 -10.19 11.93
N SER A 95 -3.93 -10.19 10.72
CA SER A 95 -5.09 -9.36 10.33
C SER A 95 -6.04 -10.15 9.46
N ALA A 96 -7.34 -9.87 9.56
CA ALA A 96 -8.30 -10.30 8.55
C ALA A 96 -8.00 -9.58 7.21
N PRO A 97 -8.42 -10.15 6.07
CA PRO A 97 -8.38 -9.47 4.78
C PRO A 97 -9.09 -8.10 4.83
N VAL A 98 -8.54 -7.16 4.08
CA VAL A 98 -9.05 -5.79 3.97
C VAL A 98 -10.40 -5.80 3.28
N ARG A 99 -11.36 -5.11 3.86
CA ARG A 99 -12.61 -4.77 3.18
C ARG A 99 -12.36 -3.56 2.29
N TRP A 100 -12.37 -3.78 0.98
CA TRP A 100 -12.09 -2.73 0.01
C TRP A 100 -13.29 -1.80 -0.19
N CYS A 101 -13.04 -0.51 -0.41
CA CYS A 101 -14.07 0.46 -0.72
C CYS A 101 -14.70 0.21 -2.10
N GLU A 102 -15.89 0.80 -2.31
CA GLU A 102 -16.68 0.65 -3.53
C GLU A 102 -15.90 0.98 -4.82
N VAL A 103 -14.95 1.93 -4.75
CA VAL A 103 -14.09 2.27 -5.90
C VAL A 103 -13.26 1.07 -6.36
N ILE A 104 -12.69 0.33 -5.41
CA ILE A 104 -11.85 -0.82 -5.67
C ILE A 104 -12.71 -2.02 -6.04
N GLN A 105 -13.80 -2.26 -5.31
CA GLN A 105 -14.74 -3.33 -5.62
C GLN A 105 -15.25 -3.22 -7.07
N ARG A 106 -15.70 -2.03 -7.49
CA ARG A 106 -16.11 -1.77 -8.88
C ARG A 106 -14.98 -1.99 -9.88
N ALA A 107 -13.77 -1.52 -9.58
CA ALA A 107 -12.63 -1.67 -10.48
C ALA A 107 -12.18 -3.13 -10.63
N ARG A 108 -12.41 -3.96 -9.61
CA ARG A 108 -12.09 -5.38 -9.59
C ARG A 108 -13.25 -6.26 -10.06
N GLY A 109 -14.44 -5.69 -10.28
CA GLY A 109 -15.65 -6.46 -10.56
C GLY A 109 -16.13 -7.31 -9.38
N ILE A 110 -15.70 -6.99 -8.16
CA ILE A 110 -16.15 -7.66 -6.93
C ILE A 110 -17.54 -7.11 -6.58
N SER A 111 -18.53 -7.99 -6.48
CA SER A 111 -19.83 -7.63 -5.92
C SER A 111 -19.88 -7.97 -4.43
N ASP A 112 -20.69 -7.25 -3.65
CA ASP A 112 -20.91 -7.56 -2.23
C ASP A 112 -21.39 -9.01 -2.01
N ALA A 113 -22.06 -9.59 -3.02
CA ALA A 113 -22.50 -10.99 -2.99
C ALA A 113 -21.32 -11.98 -3.01
N ASP A 114 -20.22 -11.65 -3.70
CA ASP A 114 -19.04 -12.50 -3.77
C ASP A 114 -18.27 -12.53 -2.44
N GLU A 115 -18.19 -11.38 -1.76
CA GLU A 115 -17.60 -11.28 -0.41
C GLU A 115 -18.41 -12.07 0.64
N ASP A 116 -19.75 -11.98 0.59
CA ASP A 116 -20.62 -12.73 1.51
C ASP A 116 -20.58 -14.24 1.27
N ILE A 117 -20.42 -14.67 0.01
CA ILE A 117 -20.14 -16.07 -0.32
C ILE A 117 -18.79 -16.49 0.28
N ALA A 118 -17.71 -15.74 0.06
CA ALA A 118 -16.40 -16.06 0.62
C ALA A 118 -16.43 -16.20 2.15
N ARG A 119 -17.14 -15.31 2.87
CA ARG A 119 -17.31 -15.42 4.34
C ARG A 119 -18.06 -16.67 4.78
N ARG A 120 -19.04 -17.13 4.01
CA ARG A 120 -19.79 -18.37 4.30
C ARG A 120 -18.95 -19.63 4.19
N TRP A 121 -17.89 -19.62 3.39
CA TRP A 121 -17.01 -20.78 3.18
C TRP A 121 -15.68 -20.68 3.94
N ALA A 122 -15.36 -19.53 4.53
CA ALA A 122 -14.18 -19.29 5.36
C ALA A 122 -14.42 -19.46 6.88
N ALA A 123 -15.64 -19.80 7.29
CA ALA A 123 -16.04 -20.10 8.67
C ALA A 123 -16.35 -21.60 8.83
#